data_AF-A0A954G6Z2-F1
#
_entry.id   AF-A0A954G6Z2-F1
#
_cell.length_a   1.000
_cell.length_b   1.000
_cell.length_c   1.000
_cell.angle_alpha   90.00
_cell.angle_beta   90.00
_cell.angle_gamma   90.00
#
_symmetry.space_group_name_H-M   'P 1'
#
loop_
_entity.id
_entity.type
_entity.pdbx_description
1 polymer ?
#
loop_
_entity_poly.entity_id
_entity_poly.type
_entity_poly.pdbx_seq_one_letter_code
_entity_poly.pdbx_strand_id
1 'polypeptide(L)'
;MRLFVMVFLLMSLCPFAALCAADSAGAPASQKSITDRSISLPEWKDWKRVFFLEDYNTRIVILGTTLLGMSAGMIGSFALLRKRALMGDALSHATLPGIALAFILATSFGLNGKTLPVLLSGAAISGLLGIASILLIRNLTRLKEDAALGIVLSVFFGAGVALLGIVQQMQTGHAAGLESFIYGKTASMVASDAWLIGSAGLTCMLISICLYKELTLLCFDEGFAHSRGFPVVLLDMILMGLVVVVTIIGLQAVGLILMISLLVIPPAAARFWTEKIFYLSLVATILGALSGMIGSAMSAIFPNLPSGAMIVLVATSMFLVSMIFGVPRGILIRRLRRYQLNRKVDRQHLLRSIYEYLEAHHMLTDDTKHPVPIADLYQMRSWSLAALQNIIQRARQEDLLQTVDGDQVRFTDLGLTEAARIVHEHRLWELYLITYADVASSKVDRDADAIEHVLEPEVISELETLLTQQSSTEILASPHTLQIKPGNSDASVPESGGPDS
;
A
#
# COMPACT_ATOMS: atom_id res chain seq x y z
N MET A 1 -5.30 -15.30 -3.38
CA MET A 1 -6.36 -15.28 -4.41
C MET A 1 -7.76 -15.50 -3.82
N ARG A 2 -8.02 -16.58 -3.05
CA ARG A 2 -9.35 -16.82 -2.43
C ARG A 2 -9.80 -15.71 -1.45
N LEU A 3 -8.90 -15.21 -0.60
CA LEU A 3 -9.20 -14.09 0.32
C LEU A 3 -9.45 -12.76 -0.43
N PHE A 4 -8.71 -12.52 -1.51
CA PHE A 4 -8.92 -11.36 -2.40
C PHE A 4 -10.33 -11.42 -3.01
N VAL A 5 -10.71 -12.55 -3.60
CA VAL A 5 -12.05 -12.74 -4.18
C VAL A 5 -13.15 -12.63 -3.12
N MET A 6 -12.93 -13.11 -1.89
CA MET A 6 -13.91 -13.07 -0.80
C MET A 6 -14.12 -11.67 -0.22
N VAL A 7 -13.05 -10.93 0.11
CA VAL A 7 -13.13 -9.54 0.57
C VAL A 7 -13.68 -8.63 -0.53
N PHE A 8 -13.36 -8.94 -1.78
CA PHE A 8 -13.81 -8.20 -2.95
C PHE A 8 -15.30 -8.44 -3.29
N LEU A 9 -15.80 -9.68 -3.18
CA LEU A 9 -17.23 -10.01 -3.29
C LEU A 9 -18.06 -9.34 -2.17
N LEU A 10 -17.53 -9.28 -0.95
CA LEU A 10 -18.16 -8.57 0.17
C LEU A 10 -18.26 -7.06 -0.08
N MET A 11 -17.36 -6.48 -0.88
CA MET A 11 -17.38 -5.05 -1.20
C MET A 11 -18.22 -4.68 -2.43
N SER A 12 -18.27 -5.54 -3.46
CA SER A 12 -19.18 -5.30 -4.59
C SER A 12 -20.66 -5.35 -4.16
N LEU A 13 -20.94 -5.95 -3.00
CA LEU A 13 -22.27 -6.08 -2.40
C LEU A 13 -22.60 -4.96 -1.39
N CYS A 14 -21.71 -4.01 -1.12
CA CYS A 14 -21.92 -3.03 -0.04
C CYS A 14 -21.87 -1.55 -0.51
N PRO A 15 -22.93 -1.04 -1.19
CA PRO A 15 -23.12 0.39 -1.39
C PRO A 15 -23.96 1.03 -0.26
N PHE A 16 -23.85 0.55 1.00
CA PHE A 16 -24.87 0.84 2.02
C PHE A 16 -24.41 1.54 3.32
N ALA A 17 -23.12 1.81 3.51
CA ALA A 17 -22.62 2.18 4.84
C ALA A 17 -22.58 3.70 5.18
N ALA A 18 -23.20 4.59 4.39
CA ALA A 18 -23.02 6.04 4.59
C ALA A 18 -24.28 6.89 4.80
N LEU A 19 -25.50 6.36 4.75
CA LEU A 19 -26.70 7.22 4.87
C LEU A 19 -27.80 6.58 5.74
N CYS A 20 -27.72 6.84 7.04
CA CYS A 20 -28.87 6.78 7.95
C CYS A 20 -28.98 8.13 8.66
N ALA A 21 -29.90 8.99 8.21
CA ALA A 21 -30.73 9.86 9.06
C ALA A 21 -31.59 10.82 8.20
N ALA A 22 -32.83 10.99 8.68
CA ALA A 22 -33.78 12.08 8.44
C ALA A 22 -34.79 11.96 7.29
N ASP A 23 -36.00 11.58 7.70
CA ASP A 23 -37.30 11.76 7.05
C ASP A 23 -37.77 13.23 7.16
N SER A 24 -38.45 13.75 6.12
CA SER A 24 -39.77 14.45 6.20
C SER A 24 -40.09 15.36 4.99
N ALA A 25 -41.23 15.03 4.36
CA ALA A 25 -42.29 15.85 3.72
C ALA A 25 -42.03 17.22 3.03
N GLY A 26 -42.37 17.28 1.73
CA GLY A 26 -43.45 18.17 1.20
C GLY A 26 -43.13 19.55 0.57
N ALA A 27 -43.63 19.73 -0.68
CA ALA A 27 -44.09 20.97 -1.36
C ALA A 27 -43.17 21.66 -2.43
N PRO A 28 -43.76 22.38 -3.44
CA PRO A 28 -43.26 22.42 -4.82
C PRO A 28 -42.46 23.67 -5.25
N ALA A 29 -41.91 23.58 -6.46
CA ALA A 29 -40.86 24.36 -7.12
C ALA A 29 -40.98 25.90 -7.13
N SER A 30 -39.87 26.58 -6.79
CA SER A 30 -39.51 27.93 -7.26
C SER A 30 -38.06 28.27 -6.87
N GLN A 31 -37.22 28.59 -7.89
CA GLN A 31 -35.87 29.20 -7.81
C GLN A 31 -34.86 28.58 -6.80
N LYS A 32 -34.08 27.58 -7.25
CA LYS A 32 -33.04 26.95 -6.42
C LYS A 32 -31.72 27.73 -6.44
N SER A 33 -31.41 28.35 -5.29
CA SER A 33 -30.11 28.91 -4.89
C SER A 33 -28.99 27.85 -4.96
N ILE A 34 -27.72 28.27 -5.05
CA ILE A 34 -26.53 27.39 -5.03
C ILE A 34 -26.48 26.50 -3.76
N THR A 35 -27.15 26.92 -2.69
CA THR A 35 -27.34 26.16 -1.44
C THR A 35 -28.48 25.14 -1.48
N ASP A 36 -29.36 25.16 -2.47
CA ASP A 36 -30.47 24.22 -2.60
C ASP A 36 -30.08 23.05 -3.53
N ARG A 37 -29.08 22.28 -3.10
CA ARG A 37 -28.82 20.94 -3.63
C ARG A 37 -29.48 19.92 -2.71
N SER A 38 -30.81 19.87 -2.73
CA SER A 38 -31.53 18.72 -2.20
C SER A 38 -31.03 17.48 -2.95
N ILE A 39 -30.17 16.68 -2.32
CA ILE A 39 -29.75 15.37 -2.84
C ILE A 39 -31.01 14.50 -2.76
N SER A 40 -31.77 14.43 -3.85
CA SER A 40 -32.85 13.46 -3.96
C SER A 40 -32.22 12.08 -3.90
N LEU A 41 -32.54 11.32 -2.86
CA LEU A 41 -32.07 9.94 -2.75
C LEU A 41 -32.61 9.16 -3.95
N PRO A 42 -31.77 8.35 -4.60
CA PRO A 42 -32.16 7.63 -5.81
C PRO A 42 -33.26 6.62 -5.51
N GLU A 43 -34.27 6.55 -6.37
CA GLU A 43 -35.29 5.52 -6.25
C GLU A 43 -34.74 4.16 -6.74
N TRP A 44 -35.33 3.05 -6.28
CA TRP A 44 -34.95 1.70 -6.73
C TRP A 44 -35.02 1.52 -8.27
N LYS A 45 -35.80 2.35 -8.96
CA LYS A 45 -35.88 2.39 -10.43
C LYS A 45 -34.61 2.92 -11.08
N ASP A 46 -33.95 3.92 -10.48
CA ASP A 46 -32.70 4.49 -11.00
C ASP A 46 -31.56 3.47 -10.93
N TRP A 47 -31.52 2.68 -9.84
CA TRP A 47 -30.60 1.56 -9.69
C TRP A 47 -30.79 0.51 -10.77
N LYS A 48 -32.04 0.11 -11.06
CA LYS A 48 -32.32 -0.83 -12.16
C LYS A 48 -31.88 -0.27 -13.51
N ARG A 49 -32.20 1.00 -13.81
CA ARG A 49 -31.84 1.64 -15.09
C ARG A 49 -30.33 1.62 -15.36
N VAL A 50 -29.52 1.90 -14.34
CA VAL A 50 -28.05 1.88 -14.46
C VAL A 50 -27.51 0.45 -14.52
N PHE A 51 -28.05 -0.47 -13.72
CA PHE A 51 -27.63 -1.87 -13.74
C PHE A 51 -27.96 -2.57 -15.06
N PHE A 52 -29.09 -2.21 -15.70
CA PHE A 52 -29.50 -2.70 -17.02
C PHE A 52 -28.93 -1.89 -18.19
N LEU A 53 -28.13 -0.85 -17.93
CA LEU A 53 -27.51 0.00 -18.96
C LEU A 53 -28.51 0.51 -20.02
N GLU A 54 -29.71 0.92 -19.58
CA GLU A 54 -30.80 1.30 -20.49
C GLU A 54 -30.47 2.60 -21.26
N ASP A 55 -29.78 3.53 -20.60
CA ASP A 55 -29.41 4.81 -21.20
C ASP A 55 -28.14 4.70 -22.07
N TYR A 56 -28.24 5.16 -23.32
CA TYR A 56 -27.14 5.14 -24.29
C TYR A 56 -25.90 5.90 -23.81
N ASN A 57 -26.08 7.12 -23.28
CA ASN A 57 -24.97 7.94 -22.80
C ASN A 57 -24.26 7.25 -21.62
N THR A 58 -25.02 6.75 -20.63
CA THR A 58 -24.48 6.01 -19.48
C THR A 58 -23.64 4.81 -19.90
N ARG A 59 -24.07 4.06 -20.93
CA ARG A 59 -23.32 2.93 -21.49
C ARG A 59 -21.98 3.36 -22.08
N ILE A 60 -21.96 4.45 -22.84
CA ILE A 60 -20.73 5.01 -23.43
C ILE A 60 -19.77 5.46 -22.34
N VAL A 61 -20.27 6.21 -21.36
CA VAL A 61 -19.48 6.72 -20.23
C VAL A 61 -18.84 5.59 -19.42
N ILE A 62 -19.63 4.58 -19.05
CA ILE A 62 -19.13 3.41 -18.33
C ILE A 62 -18.08 2.68 -19.15
N LEU A 63 -18.33 2.40 -20.43
CA LEU A 63 -17.36 1.68 -21.28
C LEU A 63 -16.05 2.47 -21.44
N GLY A 64 -16.12 3.75 -21.77
CA GLY A 64 -14.92 4.57 -21.96
C GLY A 64 -14.10 4.72 -20.69
N THR A 65 -14.74 5.00 -19.54
CA THR A 65 -14.04 5.12 -18.26
C THR A 65 -13.47 3.79 -17.76
N THR A 66 -14.15 2.68 -18.03
CA THR A 66 -13.65 1.33 -17.70
C THR A 66 -12.39 1.01 -18.50
N LEU A 67 -12.41 1.21 -19.82
CA LEU A 67 -11.25 0.97 -20.69
C LEU A 67 -10.07 1.90 -20.39
N LEU A 68 -10.36 3.16 -20.06
CA LEU A 68 -9.36 4.10 -19.59
C LEU A 68 -8.73 3.65 -18.28
N GLY A 69 -9.56 3.23 -17.31
CA GLY A 69 -9.09 2.70 -16.03
C GLY A 69 -8.24 1.44 -16.18
N MET A 70 -8.60 0.53 -17.11
CA MET A 70 -7.80 -0.65 -17.43
C MET A 70 -6.40 -0.29 -17.92
N SER A 71 -6.33 0.58 -18.92
CA SER A 71 -5.06 1.00 -19.54
C SER A 71 -4.20 1.82 -18.58
N ALA A 72 -4.80 2.77 -17.85
CA ALA A 72 -4.11 3.56 -16.83
C ALA A 72 -3.60 2.70 -15.67
N GLY A 73 -4.39 1.73 -15.19
CA GLY A 73 -3.96 0.80 -14.15
C GLY A 73 -2.80 -0.10 -14.61
N MET A 74 -2.82 -0.57 -15.86
CA MET A 74 -1.74 -1.40 -16.41
C MET A 74 -0.43 -0.60 -16.55
N ILE A 75 -0.46 0.54 -17.22
CA ILE A 75 0.74 1.34 -17.51
C ILE A 75 1.25 2.00 -16.23
N GLY A 76 0.31 2.47 -15.39
CA GLY A 76 0.61 3.00 -14.07
C GLY A 76 1.33 2.00 -13.17
N SER A 77 1.11 0.68 -13.35
CA SER A 77 1.86 -0.34 -12.60
C SER A 77 3.37 -0.30 -12.87
N PHE A 78 3.78 -0.13 -14.11
CA PHE A 78 5.19 0.01 -14.48
C PHE A 78 5.75 1.38 -14.07
N ALA A 79 4.99 2.46 -14.26
CA ALA A 79 5.38 3.80 -13.82
C ALA A 79 5.60 3.87 -12.30
N LEU A 80 4.71 3.25 -11.51
CA LEU A 80 4.83 3.15 -10.05
C LEU A 80 6.06 2.34 -9.64
N LEU A 81 6.30 1.18 -10.26
CA LEU A 81 7.46 0.34 -9.93
C LEU A 81 8.78 1.03 -10.20
N ARG A 82 8.82 1.91 -11.21
CA ARG A 82 9.97 2.74 -11.52
C ARG A 82 10.10 3.99 -10.63
N LYS A 83 9.29 4.11 -9.57
CA LYS A 83 9.24 5.27 -8.66
C LYS A 83 8.89 6.59 -9.37
N ARG A 84 8.19 6.51 -10.50
CA ARG A 84 7.82 7.64 -11.36
C ARG A 84 6.32 7.89 -11.33
N ALA A 85 5.66 7.64 -10.20
CA ALA A 85 4.21 7.80 -10.06
C ALA A 85 3.74 9.24 -10.38
N LEU A 86 4.56 10.25 -10.09
CA LEU A 86 4.27 11.66 -10.35
C LEU A 86 4.59 12.12 -11.79
N MET A 87 5.13 11.24 -12.65
CA MET A 87 5.35 11.62 -14.05
C MET A 87 4.05 11.89 -14.78
N GLY A 88 2.98 11.14 -14.50
CA GLY A 88 1.67 11.40 -15.09
C GLY A 88 1.16 12.82 -14.81
N ASP A 89 1.47 13.36 -13.63
CA ASP A 89 1.10 14.72 -13.23
C ASP A 89 1.91 15.78 -13.99
N ALA A 90 3.24 15.69 -13.94
CA ALA A 90 4.14 16.58 -14.68
C ALA A 90 3.83 16.60 -16.18
N LEU A 91 3.53 15.44 -16.77
CA LEU A 91 3.20 15.32 -18.19
C LEU A 91 1.84 15.90 -18.53
N SER A 92 0.83 15.74 -17.67
CA SER A 92 -0.48 16.34 -17.89
C SER A 92 -0.39 17.85 -17.92
N HIS A 93 0.38 18.45 -17.03
CA HIS A 93 0.66 19.89 -17.06
C HIS A 93 1.57 20.33 -18.22
N ALA A 94 2.49 19.47 -18.66
CA ALA A 94 3.30 19.70 -19.85
C ALA A 94 2.47 19.74 -21.14
N THR A 95 1.28 19.14 -21.18
CA THR A 95 0.41 19.17 -22.36
C THR A 95 -0.37 20.48 -22.51
N LEU A 96 -0.71 21.16 -21.42
CA LEU A 96 -1.51 22.40 -21.40
C LEU A 96 -0.96 23.51 -22.31
N PRO A 97 0.33 23.92 -22.24
CA PRO A 97 0.87 24.94 -23.13
C PRO A 97 0.79 24.54 -24.60
N GLY A 98 0.93 23.25 -24.91
CA GLY A 98 0.79 22.72 -26.27
C GLY A 98 -0.62 22.86 -26.84
N ILE A 99 -1.64 22.60 -26.04
CA ILE A 99 -3.04 22.77 -26.43
C ILE A 99 -3.33 24.26 -26.71
N ALA A 100 -2.87 25.15 -25.83
CA ALA A 100 -3.07 26.59 -25.99
C ALA A 100 -2.34 27.14 -27.23
N LEU A 101 -1.08 26.74 -27.45
CA LEU A 101 -0.31 27.12 -28.64
C LEU A 101 -0.95 26.59 -29.92
N ALA A 102 -1.40 25.34 -29.95
CA ALA A 102 -2.09 24.77 -31.11
C ALA A 102 -3.38 25.54 -31.44
N PHE A 103 -4.14 25.96 -30.43
CA PHE A 103 -5.31 26.82 -30.63
C PHE A 103 -4.95 28.18 -31.22
N ILE A 104 -3.93 28.86 -30.67
CA ILE A 104 -3.47 30.17 -31.14
C ILE A 104 -2.98 30.08 -32.60
N LEU A 105 -2.18 29.06 -32.91
CA LEU A 105 -1.66 28.86 -34.27
C LEU A 105 -2.79 28.53 -35.25
N ALA A 106 -3.68 27.61 -34.89
CA ALA A 106 -4.77 27.25 -35.79
C ALA A 106 -5.73 28.42 -36.05
N THR A 107 -6.00 29.25 -35.04
CA THR A 107 -6.80 30.47 -35.21
C THR A 107 -6.06 31.55 -36.03
N SER A 108 -4.74 31.69 -35.89
CA SER A 108 -3.97 32.66 -36.67
C SER A 108 -3.86 32.29 -38.16
N PHE A 109 -3.83 30.99 -38.47
CA PHE A 109 -3.87 30.48 -39.85
C PHE A 109 -5.27 30.48 -40.48
N GLY A 110 -6.30 31.01 -39.80
CA GLY A 110 -7.68 31.05 -40.30
C GLY A 110 -8.39 29.70 -40.34
N LEU A 111 -7.81 28.67 -39.70
CA LEU A 111 -8.41 27.35 -39.53
C LEU A 111 -9.37 27.35 -38.32
N ASN A 112 -10.29 26.39 -38.30
CA ASN A 112 -11.06 26.11 -37.09
C ASN A 112 -10.14 25.57 -36.00
N GLY A 113 -9.66 26.46 -35.12
CA GLY A 113 -8.77 26.11 -34.00
C GLY A 113 -9.36 25.17 -32.95
N LYS A 114 -10.65 24.83 -33.08
CA LYS A 114 -11.35 23.84 -32.24
C LYS A 114 -11.23 22.40 -32.74
N THR A 115 -10.50 22.17 -33.83
CA THR A 115 -10.34 20.82 -34.38
C THR A 115 -9.56 19.95 -33.39
N LEU A 116 -10.25 18.96 -32.83
CA LEU A 116 -9.71 18.09 -31.80
C LEU A 116 -8.36 17.45 -32.16
N PRO A 117 -8.12 16.96 -33.40
CA PRO A 117 -6.82 16.40 -33.78
C PRO A 117 -5.68 17.42 -33.69
N VAL A 118 -5.93 18.69 -34.00
CA VAL A 118 -4.91 19.76 -33.95
C VAL A 118 -4.54 20.04 -32.51
N LEU A 119 -5.53 20.18 -31.62
CA LEU A 119 -5.30 20.39 -30.19
C LEU A 119 -4.54 19.22 -29.55
N LEU A 120 -4.92 17.98 -29.88
CA LEU A 120 -4.23 16.78 -29.40
C LEU A 120 -2.80 16.67 -29.94
N SER A 121 -2.55 17.09 -31.18
CA SER A 121 -1.20 17.14 -31.73
C SER A 121 -0.30 18.15 -30.99
N GLY A 122 -0.85 19.32 -30.63
CA GLY A 122 -0.15 20.29 -29.78
C GLY A 122 0.14 19.75 -28.39
N ALA A 123 -0.85 19.09 -27.77
CA ALA A 123 -0.69 18.41 -26.49
C ALA A 123 0.45 17.36 -26.54
N ALA A 124 0.48 16.55 -27.59
CA ALA A 124 1.48 15.51 -27.78
C ALA A 124 2.89 16.09 -27.96
N ILE A 125 3.05 17.10 -28.82
CA ILE A 125 4.35 17.75 -29.04
C ILE A 125 4.87 18.36 -27.73
N SER A 126 4.03 19.10 -27.01
CA SER A 126 4.42 19.73 -25.75
C SER A 126 4.69 18.70 -24.64
N GLY A 127 3.90 17.62 -24.57
CA GLY A 127 4.14 16.52 -23.66
C GLY A 127 5.47 15.79 -23.93
N LEU A 128 5.80 15.55 -25.21
CA LEU A 128 7.08 14.99 -25.62
C LEU A 128 8.25 15.93 -25.29
N LEU A 129 8.09 17.23 -25.50
CA LEU A 129 9.06 18.24 -25.05
C LEU A 129 9.23 18.24 -23.53
N GLY A 130 8.14 18.02 -22.78
CA GLY A 130 8.17 17.81 -21.34
C GLY A 130 9.01 16.59 -20.95
N ILE A 131 8.77 15.42 -21.56
CA ILE A 131 9.59 14.22 -21.35
C ILE A 131 11.06 14.49 -21.66
N ALA A 132 11.33 15.09 -22.83
CA ALA A 132 12.69 15.39 -23.28
C ALA A 132 13.39 16.33 -22.29
N SER A 133 12.68 17.33 -21.76
CA SER A 133 13.20 18.25 -20.75
C SER A 133 13.54 17.53 -19.45
N ILE A 134 12.68 16.63 -18.97
CA ILE A 134 12.94 15.82 -17.76
C ILE A 134 14.19 14.96 -17.95
N LEU A 135 14.27 14.24 -19.08
CA LEU A 135 15.41 13.39 -19.42
C LEU A 135 16.71 14.19 -19.54
N LEU A 136 16.66 15.36 -20.18
CA LEU A 136 17.81 16.23 -20.37
C LEU A 136 18.32 16.78 -19.05
N ILE A 137 17.43 17.26 -18.17
CA ILE A 137 17.81 17.71 -16.82
C ILE A 137 18.42 16.56 -16.03
N ARG A 138 17.78 15.38 -16.02
CA ARG A 138 18.28 14.19 -15.32
C ARG A 138 19.66 13.75 -15.81
N ASN A 139 19.90 13.77 -17.12
CA ASN A 139 21.13 13.24 -17.71
C ASN A 139 22.29 14.26 -17.70
N LEU A 140 22.00 15.55 -17.82
CA LEU A 140 23.04 16.60 -17.85
C LEU A 140 23.36 17.18 -16.46
N THR A 141 22.50 16.98 -15.46
CA THR A 141 22.69 17.53 -14.12
C THR A 141 22.75 16.43 -13.06
N ARG A 142 23.18 16.78 -11.84
CA ARG A 142 23.19 15.88 -10.67
C ARG A 142 21.89 15.97 -9.86
N LEU A 143 20.83 16.53 -10.44
CA LEU A 143 19.55 16.70 -9.75
C LEU A 143 18.81 15.36 -9.62
N LYS A 144 18.10 15.20 -8.49
CA LYS A 144 17.20 14.06 -8.30
C LYS A 144 16.03 14.15 -9.28
N GLU A 145 15.53 12.99 -9.70
CA GLU A 145 14.41 12.88 -10.64
C GLU A 145 13.17 13.66 -10.18
N ASP A 146 12.83 13.62 -8.89
CA ASP A 146 11.71 14.38 -8.32
C ASP A 146 11.88 15.91 -8.47
N ALA A 147 13.12 16.41 -8.40
CA ALA A 147 13.40 17.83 -8.59
C ALA A 147 13.26 18.22 -10.07
N ALA A 148 13.72 17.37 -11.00
CA ALA A 148 13.53 17.59 -12.43
C ALA A 148 12.03 17.62 -12.79
N LEU A 149 11.24 16.70 -12.22
CA LEU A 149 9.79 16.70 -12.39
C LEU A 149 9.15 17.98 -11.87
N GLY A 150 9.51 18.44 -10.67
CA GLY A 150 8.99 19.68 -10.10
C GLY A 150 9.33 20.92 -10.93
N ILE A 151 10.55 21.00 -11.49
CA ILE A 151 10.97 22.11 -12.35
C ILE A 151 10.13 22.13 -13.64
N VAL A 152 10.04 20.99 -14.33
CA VAL A 152 9.31 20.89 -15.60
C VAL A 152 7.82 21.14 -15.39
N LEU A 153 7.23 20.55 -14.35
CA LEU A 153 5.86 20.82 -13.93
C LEU A 153 5.62 22.33 -13.76
N SER A 154 6.45 23.02 -12.97
CA SER A 154 6.26 24.45 -12.67
C SER A 154 6.36 25.33 -13.91
N VAL A 155 7.37 25.08 -14.75
CA VAL A 155 7.63 25.90 -15.95
C VAL A 155 6.51 25.71 -16.98
N PHE A 156 6.16 24.45 -17.30
CA PHE A 156 5.12 24.18 -18.29
C PHE A 156 3.73 24.58 -17.80
N PHE A 157 3.43 24.39 -16.51
CA PHE A 157 2.17 24.85 -15.95
C PHE A 157 2.06 26.38 -16.00
N GLY A 158 3.10 27.09 -15.56
CA GLY A 158 3.14 28.56 -15.63
C GLY A 158 2.99 29.08 -17.07
N ALA A 159 3.73 28.48 -18.02
CA ALA A 159 3.59 28.81 -19.44
C ALA A 159 2.20 28.49 -19.98
N GLY A 160 1.63 27.33 -19.62
CA GLY A 160 0.29 26.91 -20.03
C GLY A 160 -0.80 27.84 -19.53
N VAL A 161 -0.75 28.24 -18.26
CA VAL A 161 -1.70 29.19 -17.68
C VAL A 161 -1.56 30.57 -18.32
N ALA A 162 -0.33 31.05 -18.56
CA ALA A 162 -0.09 32.32 -19.25
C ALA A 162 -0.66 32.32 -20.68
N LEU A 163 -0.39 31.25 -21.45
CA LEU A 163 -0.95 31.09 -22.79
C LEU A 163 -2.47 30.97 -22.77
N LEU A 164 -3.04 30.26 -21.79
CA LEU A 164 -4.49 30.16 -21.65
C LEU A 164 -5.13 31.51 -21.33
N GLY A 165 -4.50 32.34 -20.52
CA GLY A 165 -4.93 33.72 -20.26
C GLY A 165 -4.94 34.58 -21.53
N ILE A 166 -3.97 34.41 -22.42
CA ILE A 166 -3.97 35.07 -23.74
C ILE A 166 -5.13 34.54 -24.59
N VAL A 167 -5.33 33.22 -24.63
CA VAL A 167 -6.44 32.62 -25.40
C VAL A 167 -7.78 33.16 -24.93
N GLN A 168 -8.02 33.25 -23.61
CA GLN A 168 -9.28 33.77 -23.06
C GLN A 168 -9.57 35.21 -23.50
N GLN A 169 -8.56 36.04 -23.73
CA GLN A 169 -8.75 37.41 -24.22
C GLN A 169 -9.08 37.49 -25.71
N MET A 170 -8.89 36.41 -26.49
CA MET A 170 -9.28 36.36 -27.89
C MET A 170 -10.80 36.25 -28.06
N GLN A 171 -11.35 36.85 -29.11
CA GLN A 171 -12.80 36.84 -29.40
C GLN A 171 -13.39 35.42 -29.54
N THR A 172 -12.56 34.44 -29.91
CA THR A 172 -12.93 33.02 -30.06
C THR A 172 -12.53 32.16 -28.84
N GLY A 173 -11.86 32.74 -27.85
CA GLY A 173 -11.18 32.06 -26.74
C GLY A 173 -12.09 31.44 -25.69
N HIS A 174 -13.03 32.23 -25.14
CA HIS A 174 -14.01 31.73 -24.16
C HIS A 174 -14.87 30.59 -24.72
N ALA A 175 -15.11 30.60 -26.04
CA ALA A 175 -15.90 29.58 -26.73
C ALA A 175 -15.08 28.34 -27.16
N ALA A 176 -13.78 28.28 -26.86
CA ALA A 176 -12.92 27.15 -27.21
C ALA A 176 -13.09 25.96 -26.24
N GLY A 177 -13.68 26.18 -25.06
CA GLY A 177 -13.97 25.11 -24.10
C GLY A 177 -12.72 24.47 -23.48
N LEU A 178 -11.58 25.17 -23.49
CA LEU A 178 -10.30 24.67 -22.98
C LEU A 178 -10.34 24.30 -21.49
N GLU A 179 -11.19 24.94 -20.69
CA GLU A 179 -11.42 24.58 -19.28
C GLU A 179 -11.94 23.15 -19.11
N SER A 180 -12.66 22.61 -20.11
CA SER A 180 -13.14 21.23 -20.09
C SER A 180 -12.01 20.19 -20.17
N PHE A 181 -10.81 20.56 -20.64
CA PHE A 181 -9.63 19.68 -20.59
C PHE A 181 -9.05 19.59 -19.17
N ILE A 182 -9.21 20.62 -18.34
CA ILE A 182 -8.73 20.61 -16.96
C ILE A 182 -9.69 19.78 -16.08
N TYR A 183 -10.98 20.09 -16.15
CA TYR A 183 -12.01 19.46 -15.30
C TYR A 183 -12.59 18.17 -15.88
N GLY A 184 -12.34 17.88 -17.15
CA GLY A 184 -12.93 16.76 -17.87
C GLY A 184 -14.38 17.00 -18.28
N LYS A 185 -14.83 16.26 -19.30
CA LYS A 185 -16.21 16.27 -19.79
C LYS A 185 -16.83 14.87 -19.77
N THR A 186 -16.55 14.12 -18.71
CA THR A 186 -16.89 12.69 -18.59
C THR A 186 -18.38 12.44 -18.81
N ALA A 187 -19.26 13.28 -18.24
CA ALA A 187 -20.71 13.12 -18.34
C ALA A 187 -21.29 13.42 -19.75
N SER A 188 -20.54 14.15 -20.58
CA SER A 188 -20.92 14.48 -21.97
C SER A 188 -20.04 13.77 -23.00
N MET A 189 -19.43 12.64 -22.62
CA MET A 189 -18.61 11.84 -23.50
C MET A 189 -19.45 11.21 -24.61
N VAL A 190 -19.02 11.39 -25.86
CA VAL A 190 -19.68 10.84 -27.05
C VAL A 190 -19.03 9.52 -27.46
N ALA A 191 -19.72 8.71 -28.26
CA ALA A 191 -19.21 7.42 -28.74
C ALA A 191 -17.84 7.51 -29.45
N SER A 192 -17.58 8.60 -30.17
CA SER A 192 -16.27 8.87 -30.81
C SER A 192 -15.14 8.99 -29.78
N ASP A 193 -15.40 9.66 -28.66
CA ASP A 193 -14.43 9.84 -27.58
C ASP A 193 -14.15 8.48 -26.91
N ALA A 194 -15.19 7.69 -26.65
CA ALA A 194 -15.05 6.34 -26.09
C ALA A 194 -14.28 5.38 -27.01
N TRP A 195 -14.51 5.43 -28.32
CA TRP A 195 -13.77 4.64 -29.31
C TRP A 195 -12.29 5.04 -29.38
N LEU A 196 -11.98 6.33 -29.32
CA LEU A 196 -10.61 6.83 -29.28
C LEU A 196 -9.89 6.33 -28.02
N ILE A 197 -10.51 6.50 -26.85
CA ILE A 197 -9.97 6.01 -25.57
C ILE A 197 -9.77 4.49 -25.61
N GLY A 198 -10.77 3.76 -26.07
CA GLY A 198 -10.74 2.30 -26.12
C GLY A 198 -9.66 1.76 -27.05
N SER A 199 -9.58 2.28 -28.27
CA SER A 199 -8.59 1.85 -29.27
C SER A 199 -7.15 2.24 -28.86
N ALA A 200 -6.93 3.47 -28.40
CA ALA A 200 -5.61 3.92 -27.95
C ALA A 200 -5.19 3.21 -26.66
N GLY A 201 -6.08 3.10 -25.68
CA GLY A 201 -5.84 2.38 -24.42
C GLY A 201 -5.52 0.90 -24.66
N LEU A 202 -6.28 0.23 -25.53
CA LEU A 202 -6.00 -1.16 -25.92
C LEU A 202 -4.64 -1.28 -26.62
N THR A 203 -4.30 -0.35 -27.51
CA THR A 203 -2.99 -0.33 -28.19
C THR A 203 -1.85 -0.20 -27.18
N CYS A 204 -1.96 0.72 -26.22
CA CYS A 204 -0.96 0.89 -25.17
C CYS A 204 -0.85 -0.35 -24.25
N MET A 205 -1.97 -0.99 -23.93
CA MET A 205 -1.97 -2.25 -23.18
C MET A 205 -1.29 -3.36 -23.97
N LEU A 206 -1.61 -3.52 -25.26
CA LEU A 206 -0.97 -4.52 -26.12
C LEU A 206 0.54 -4.32 -26.21
N ILE A 207 1.01 -3.08 -26.42
CA ILE A 207 2.44 -2.76 -26.41
C ILE A 207 3.07 -3.14 -25.07
N SER A 208 2.40 -2.81 -23.95
CA SER A 208 2.88 -3.14 -22.60
C SER A 208 2.93 -4.66 -22.34
N ILE A 209 2.00 -5.42 -22.91
CA ILE A 209 1.98 -6.89 -22.83
C ILE A 209 3.11 -7.48 -23.69
N CYS A 210 3.28 -7.00 -24.92
CA CYS A 210 4.33 -7.45 -25.82
C CYS A 210 5.73 -7.19 -25.24
N LEU A 211 5.92 -6.02 -24.62
CA LEU A 211 7.18 -5.61 -23.98
C LEU A 211 7.22 -5.94 -22.48
N TYR A 212 6.37 -6.85 -22.00
CA TYR A 212 6.21 -7.12 -20.57
C TYR A 212 7.53 -7.55 -19.92
N LYS A 213 8.32 -8.39 -20.60
CA LYS A 213 9.58 -8.93 -20.06
C LYS A 213 10.64 -7.83 -19.96
N GLU A 214 10.72 -7.00 -20.99
CA GLU A 214 11.65 -5.89 -21.15
C GLU A 214 11.34 -4.77 -20.14
N LEU A 215 10.07 -4.39 -20.00
CA LEU A 215 9.62 -3.40 -19.02
C LEU A 215 9.81 -3.90 -17.58
N THR A 216 9.57 -5.19 -17.33
CA THR A 216 9.85 -5.80 -16.02
C THR A 216 11.34 -5.70 -15.69
N LEU A 217 12.21 -6.06 -16.63
CA LEU A 217 13.66 -5.98 -16.44
C LEU A 217 14.09 -4.54 -16.13
N LEU A 218 13.59 -3.58 -16.91
CA LEU A 218 13.84 -2.15 -16.75
C LEU A 218 13.42 -1.63 -15.35
N CYS A 219 12.31 -2.13 -14.80
CA CYS A 219 11.80 -1.70 -13.50
C CYS A 219 12.61 -2.23 -12.31
N PHE A 220 13.19 -3.43 -12.42
CA PHE A 220 13.86 -4.09 -11.30
C PHE A 220 15.38 -3.94 -11.32
N ASP A 221 16.01 -4.01 -12.49
CA ASP A 221 17.46 -3.91 -12.62
C ASP A 221 17.88 -3.34 -13.99
N GLU A 222 18.08 -2.02 -14.01
CA GLU A 222 18.56 -1.27 -15.18
C GLU A 222 19.99 -1.68 -15.58
N GLY A 223 20.85 -1.98 -14.60
CA GLY A 223 22.26 -2.34 -14.84
C GLY A 223 22.39 -3.73 -15.48
N PHE A 224 21.58 -4.68 -15.02
CA PHE A 224 21.48 -6.01 -15.61
C PHE A 224 20.83 -5.98 -17.00
N ALA A 225 19.84 -5.13 -17.23
CA ALA A 225 19.30 -4.91 -18.58
C ALA A 225 20.38 -4.39 -19.53
N HIS A 226 21.19 -3.43 -19.07
CA HIS A 226 22.29 -2.86 -19.85
C HIS A 226 23.40 -3.89 -20.16
N SER A 227 23.81 -4.70 -19.19
CA SER A 227 24.84 -5.73 -19.40
C SER A 227 24.39 -6.86 -20.32
N ARG A 228 23.08 -7.12 -20.37
CA ARG A 228 22.43 -8.05 -21.31
C ARG A 228 22.26 -7.48 -22.73
N GLY A 229 22.63 -6.22 -22.97
CA GLY A 229 22.54 -5.57 -24.28
C GLY A 229 21.16 -5.00 -24.62
N PHE A 230 20.23 -4.88 -23.66
CA PHE A 230 18.95 -4.24 -23.92
C PHE A 230 19.11 -2.71 -24.07
N PRO A 231 18.39 -2.07 -25.02
CA PRO A 231 18.44 -0.62 -25.20
C PRO A 231 17.61 0.08 -24.11
N VAL A 232 18.18 0.21 -22.92
CA VAL A 232 17.53 0.79 -21.72
C VAL A 232 16.87 2.14 -21.99
N VAL A 233 17.57 3.05 -22.68
CA VAL A 233 17.07 4.40 -22.99
C VAL A 233 15.83 4.33 -23.88
N LEU A 234 15.83 3.44 -24.87
CA LEU A 234 14.68 3.25 -25.76
C LEU A 234 13.49 2.67 -25.00
N LEU A 235 13.71 1.67 -24.14
CA LEU A 235 12.66 1.08 -23.31
C LEU A 235 12.06 2.09 -22.33
N ASP A 236 12.89 2.96 -21.74
CA ASP A 236 12.43 4.08 -20.93
C ASP A 236 11.56 5.05 -21.75
N MET A 237 12.04 5.47 -22.94
CA MET A 237 11.25 6.34 -23.82
C MET A 237 9.93 5.71 -24.25
N ILE A 238 9.88 4.41 -24.49
CA ILE A 238 8.64 3.69 -24.78
C ILE A 238 7.69 3.74 -23.59
N LEU A 239 8.16 3.44 -22.37
CA LEU A 239 7.34 3.52 -21.16
C LEU A 239 6.80 4.94 -20.94
N MET A 240 7.64 5.96 -21.10
CA MET A 240 7.23 7.36 -20.99
C MET A 240 6.25 7.77 -22.08
N GLY A 241 6.46 7.30 -23.31
CA GLY A 241 5.52 7.50 -24.42
C GLY A 241 4.16 6.87 -24.13
N LEU A 242 4.12 5.65 -23.59
CA LEU A 242 2.87 4.99 -23.19
C LEU A 242 2.13 5.78 -22.11
N VAL A 243 2.85 6.29 -21.10
CA VAL A 243 2.28 7.18 -20.07
C VAL A 243 1.71 8.43 -20.70
N VAL A 244 2.44 9.10 -21.60
CA VAL A 244 1.96 10.32 -22.29
C VAL A 244 0.74 10.06 -23.16
N VAL A 245 0.73 8.98 -23.94
CA VAL A 245 -0.42 8.65 -24.78
C VAL A 245 -1.66 8.43 -23.91
N VAL A 246 -1.53 7.67 -22.81
CA VAL A 246 -2.66 7.43 -21.91
C VAL A 246 -3.08 8.67 -21.14
N THR A 247 -2.17 9.54 -20.71
CA THR A 247 -2.55 10.81 -20.08
C THR A 247 -3.28 11.72 -21.07
N ILE A 248 -2.83 11.85 -22.31
CA ILE A 248 -3.47 12.72 -23.32
C ILE A 248 -4.88 12.28 -23.66
N ILE A 249 -5.09 10.98 -23.98
CA ILE A 249 -6.44 10.48 -24.33
C ILE A 249 -7.41 10.61 -23.17
N GLY A 250 -6.91 10.44 -21.95
CA GLY A 250 -7.72 10.52 -20.75
C GLY A 250 -8.01 11.93 -20.28
N LEU A 251 -7.09 12.88 -20.52
CA LEU A 251 -7.26 14.28 -20.13
C LEU A 251 -8.48 14.91 -20.81
N GLN A 252 -8.70 14.61 -22.10
CA GLN A 252 -9.89 15.07 -22.82
C GLN A 252 -11.19 14.52 -22.24
N ALA A 253 -11.22 13.23 -21.94
CA ALA A 253 -12.44 12.55 -21.56
C ALA A 253 -12.81 12.84 -20.11
N VAL A 254 -11.79 12.83 -19.24
CA VAL A 254 -11.96 12.60 -17.82
C VAL A 254 -11.33 13.70 -16.97
N GLY A 255 -10.42 14.48 -17.55
CA GLY A 255 -9.77 15.61 -16.90
C GLY A 255 -8.45 15.24 -16.24
N LEU A 256 -7.63 16.26 -16.00
CA LEU A 256 -6.25 16.11 -15.52
C LEU A 256 -6.18 15.38 -14.15
N ILE A 257 -7.01 15.78 -13.20
CA ILE A 257 -6.95 15.29 -11.81
C ILE A 257 -7.31 13.80 -11.72
N LEU A 258 -8.38 13.40 -12.41
CA LEU A 258 -8.80 12.01 -12.39
C LEU A 258 -7.81 11.13 -13.16
N MET A 259 -7.17 11.63 -14.21
CA MET A 259 -6.16 10.85 -14.91
C MET A 259 -4.97 10.46 -14.05
N ILE A 260 -4.44 11.40 -13.26
CA ILE A 260 -3.37 11.11 -12.31
C ILE A 260 -3.84 10.08 -11.28
N SER A 261 -5.08 10.22 -10.80
CA SER A 261 -5.66 9.30 -9.83
C SER A 261 -5.76 7.87 -10.38
N LEU A 262 -6.23 7.69 -11.62
CA LEU A 262 -6.32 6.37 -12.27
C LEU A 262 -4.96 5.77 -12.59
N LEU A 263 -3.94 6.58 -12.81
CA LEU A 263 -2.58 6.13 -13.09
C LEU A 263 -1.83 5.72 -11.80
N VAL A 264 -2.13 6.33 -10.66
CA VAL A 264 -1.39 6.11 -9.40
C VAL A 264 -2.14 5.21 -8.41
N ILE A 265 -3.42 5.46 -8.17
CA ILE A 265 -4.17 4.83 -7.07
C ILE A 265 -4.36 3.33 -7.29
N PRO A 266 -4.84 2.83 -8.45
CA PRO A 266 -5.04 1.39 -8.66
C PRO A 266 -3.74 0.57 -8.57
N PRO A 267 -2.61 1.00 -9.17
CA PRO A 267 -1.31 0.36 -8.95
C PRO A 267 -0.84 0.35 -7.49
N ALA A 268 -1.04 1.46 -6.78
CA ALA A 268 -0.67 1.56 -5.38
C ALA A 268 -1.52 0.61 -4.52
N ALA A 269 -2.82 0.50 -4.81
CA ALA A 269 -3.73 -0.44 -4.16
C ALA A 269 -3.32 -1.90 -4.45
N ALA A 270 -2.98 -2.23 -5.69
CA ALA A 270 -2.57 -3.57 -6.10
C ALA A 270 -1.31 -4.08 -5.36
N ARG A 271 -0.39 -3.17 -5.01
CA ARG A 271 0.86 -3.49 -4.28
C ARG A 271 0.63 -4.05 -2.87
N PHE A 272 -0.55 -3.81 -2.27
CA PHE A 272 -0.90 -4.40 -0.98
C PHE A 272 -1.35 -5.87 -1.08
N TRP A 273 -1.70 -6.36 -2.27
CA TRP A 273 -2.25 -7.70 -2.49
C TRP A 273 -1.22 -8.71 -2.97
N THR A 274 -0.18 -8.27 -3.69
CA THR A 274 0.77 -9.17 -4.35
C THR A 274 2.15 -8.52 -4.50
N GLU A 275 3.19 -9.35 -4.41
CA GLU A 275 4.58 -8.96 -4.68
C GLU A 275 5.07 -9.40 -6.07
N LYS A 276 4.30 -10.24 -6.75
CA LYS A 276 4.58 -10.69 -8.12
C LYS A 276 4.05 -9.66 -9.13
N ILE A 277 4.92 -9.17 -10.00
CA ILE A 277 4.59 -8.10 -10.97
C ILE A 277 3.44 -8.45 -11.91
N PHE A 278 3.34 -9.70 -12.38
CA PHE A 278 2.26 -10.13 -13.27
C PHE A 278 0.89 -9.92 -12.61
N TYR A 279 0.75 -10.42 -11.39
CA TYR A 279 -0.47 -10.24 -10.61
C TYR A 279 -0.67 -8.80 -10.18
N LEU A 280 0.40 -8.03 -9.93
CA LEU A 280 0.30 -6.61 -9.58
C LEU A 280 -0.31 -5.82 -10.74
N SER A 281 0.21 -6.01 -11.96
CA SER A 281 -0.31 -5.36 -13.16
C SER A 281 -1.77 -5.76 -13.43
N LEU A 282 -2.08 -7.06 -13.34
CA LEU A 282 -3.44 -7.58 -13.53
C LEU A 282 -4.43 -7.00 -12.50
N VAL A 283 -4.07 -7.00 -11.22
CA VAL A 283 -4.92 -6.44 -10.15
C VAL A 283 -5.08 -4.93 -10.33
N ALA A 284 -4.03 -4.21 -10.72
CA ALA A 284 -4.10 -2.77 -10.98
C ALA A 284 -5.04 -2.46 -12.16
N THR A 285 -4.96 -3.21 -13.26
CA THR A 285 -5.88 -3.13 -14.41
C THR A 285 -7.32 -3.37 -13.97
N ILE A 286 -7.57 -4.42 -13.18
CA ILE A 286 -8.92 -4.76 -12.69
C ILE A 286 -9.44 -3.64 -11.78
N LEU A 287 -8.65 -3.18 -10.80
CA LEU A 287 -9.04 -2.11 -9.88
C LEU A 287 -9.32 -0.79 -10.61
N GLY A 288 -8.51 -0.46 -11.63
CA GLY A 288 -8.74 0.72 -12.47
C GLY A 288 -10.03 0.59 -13.31
N ALA A 289 -10.29 -0.58 -13.89
CA ALA A 289 -11.53 -0.85 -14.61
C ALA A 289 -12.75 -0.64 -13.71
N LEU A 290 -12.69 -1.23 -12.52
CA LEU A 290 -13.76 -1.20 -11.54
C LEU A 290 -14.00 0.20 -10.98
N SER A 291 -12.96 0.96 -10.70
CA SER A 291 -13.14 2.33 -10.23
C SER A 291 -13.80 3.20 -11.28
N GLY A 292 -13.42 3.05 -12.56
CA GLY A 292 -14.08 3.70 -13.70
C GLY A 292 -15.54 3.29 -13.82
N MET A 293 -15.83 1.98 -13.82
CA MET A 293 -17.18 1.43 -13.95
C MET A 293 -18.10 1.84 -12.78
N ILE A 294 -17.67 1.59 -11.54
CA ILE A 294 -18.47 1.86 -10.34
C ILE A 294 -18.63 3.37 -10.15
N GLY A 295 -17.56 4.15 -10.34
CA GLY A 295 -17.62 5.60 -10.18
C GLY A 295 -18.50 6.30 -11.21
N SER A 296 -18.45 5.86 -12.48
CA SER A 296 -19.35 6.38 -13.52
C SER A 296 -20.80 5.94 -13.32
N ALA A 297 -21.03 4.69 -12.90
CA ALA A 297 -22.35 4.20 -12.53
C ALA A 297 -22.95 4.99 -11.36
N MET A 298 -22.17 5.22 -10.29
CA MET A 298 -22.61 6.06 -9.16
C MET A 298 -22.93 7.49 -9.59
N SER A 299 -22.12 8.08 -10.48
CA SER A 299 -22.38 9.42 -11.00
C SER A 299 -23.67 9.49 -11.83
N ALA A 300 -24.09 8.41 -12.49
CA ALA A 300 -25.35 8.37 -13.23
C ALA A 300 -26.58 8.25 -12.30
N ILE A 301 -26.39 7.72 -11.10
CA ILE A 301 -27.45 7.56 -10.08
C ILE A 301 -27.66 8.85 -9.28
N PHE A 302 -26.59 9.59 -8.98
CA PHE A 302 -26.64 10.84 -8.20
C PHE A 302 -26.59 12.07 -9.13
N PRO A 303 -27.72 12.76 -9.37
CA PRO A 303 -27.75 13.93 -10.23
C PRO A 303 -26.87 15.06 -9.67
N ASN A 304 -26.19 15.79 -10.56
CA ASN A 304 -25.33 16.95 -10.24
C ASN A 304 -23.97 16.65 -9.55
N LEU A 305 -23.53 15.39 -9.48
CA LEU A 305 -22.16 15.06 -9.05
C LEU A 305 -21.22 14.92 -10.27
N PRO A 306 -20.04 15.55 -10.27
CA PRO A 306 -19.04 15.37 -11.32
C PRO A 306 -18.57 13.92 -11.39
N SER A 307 -18.70 13.27 -12.54
CA SER A 307 -18.36 11.85 -12.69
C SER A 307 -16.91 11.56 -12.39
N GLY A 308 -16.02 12.51 -12.72
CA GLY A 308 -14.61 12.32 -12.44
C GLY A 308 -14.31 12.25 -10.94
N ALA A 309 -14.92 13.11 -10.13
CA ALA A 309 -14.75 13.09 -8.69
C ALA A 309 -15.26 11.78 -8.07
N MET A 310 -16.39 11.26 -8.55
CA MET A 310 -16.94 9.99 -8.06
C MET A 310 -15.99 8.81 -8.32
N ILE A 311 -15.38 8.74 -9.51
CA ILE A 311 -14.37 7.72 -9.83
C ILE A 311 -13.14 7.85 -8.92
N VAL A 312 -12.65 9.06 -8.63
CA VAL A 312 -11.52 9.25 -7.69
C VAL A 312 -11.89 8.74 -6.30
N LEU A 313 -13.08 9.08 -5.79
CA LEU A 313 -13.53 8.64 -4.47
C LEU A 313 -13.66 7.12 -4.39
N VAL A 314 -14.19 6.48 -5.43
CA VAL A 314 -14.25 5.01 -5.52
C VAL A 314 -12.84 4.41 -5.59
N ALA A 315 -11.94 4.93 -6.42
CA ALA A 315 -10.56 4.45 -6.47
C ALA A 315 -9.86 4.57 -5.10
N THR A 316 -10.10 5.68 -4.41
CA THR A 316 -9.54 5.95 -3.08
C THR A 316 -10.12 5.01 -2.02
N SER A 317 -11.42 4.72 -2.05
CA SER A 317 -12.03 3.76 -1.12
C SER A 317 -11.48 2.35 -1.35
N MET A 318 -11.32 1.93 -2.61
CA MET A 318 -10.68 0.66 -2.96
C MET A 318 -9.22 0.60 -2.48
N PHE A 319 -8.49 1.72 -2.55
CA PHE A 319 -7.14 1.83 -2.00
C PHE A 319 -7.11 1.69 -0.48
N LEU A 320 -8.00 2.38 0.25
CA LEU A 320 -8.07 2.30 1.71
C LEU A 320 -8.36 0.87 2.17
N VAL A 321 -9.27 0.17 1.51
CA VAL A 321 -9.51 -1.25 1.80
C VAL A 321 -8.27 -2.08 1.51
N SER A 322 -7.63 -1.88 0.35
CA SER A 322 -6.41 -2.59 0.00
C SER A 322 -5.30 -2.39 1.04
N MET A 323 -5.16 -1.17 1.57
CA MET A 323 -4.21 -0.80 2.61
C MET A 323 -4.51 -1.49 3.96
N ILE A 324 -5.78 -1.63 4.34
CA ILE A 324 -6.18 -2.25 5.61
C ILE A 324 -6.07 -3.78 5.52
N PHE A 325 -6.63 -4.37 4.46
CA PHE A 325 -6.83 -5.82 4.33
C PHE A 325 -5.79 -6.55 3.48
N GLY A 326 -4.84 -5.83 2.87
CA GLY A 326 -3.81 -6.41 2.02
C GLY A 326 -2.99 -7.50 2.72
N VAL A 327 -2.78 -8.64 2.05
CA VAL A 327 -2.16 -9.82 2.68
C VAL A 327 -0.66 -9.63 2.99
N PRO A 328 0.22 -9.35 2.00
CA PRO A 328 1.65 -9.19 2.26
C PRO A 328 2.00 -7.90 3.02
N ARG A 329 1.26 -6.80 2.81
CA ARG A 329 1.63 -5.45 3.32
C ARG A 329 0.53 -4.70 4.06
N GLY A 330 -0.61 -5.32 4.31
CA GLY A 330 -1.73 -4.67 4.99
C GLY A 330 -1.43 -4.41 6.46
N ILE A 331 -1.94 -3.29 6.95
CA ILE A 331 -1.68 -2.83 8.32
C ILE A 331 -2.26 -3.80 9.34
N LEU A 332 -3.47 -4.33 9.09
CA LEU A 332 -4.15 -5.22 10.02
C LEU A 332 -3.41 -6.55 10.14
N ILE A 333 -3.04 -7.16 9.02
CA ILE A 333 -2.34 -8.46 9.01
C ILE A 333 -0.95 -8.33 9.63
N ARG A 334 -0.24 -7.22 9.37
CA ARG A 334 1.05 -6.95 10.02
C ARG A 334 0.91 -6.79 11.54
N ARG A 335 -0.12 -6.08 12.00
CA ARG A 335 -0.40 -5.93 13.44
C ARG A 335 -0.79 -7.26 14.09
N LEU A 336 -1.62 -8.07 13.43
CA LEU A 336 -2.02 -9.39 13.92
C LEU A 336 -0.84 -10.36 14.01
N ARG A 337 0.01 -10.41 12.96
CA ARG A 337 1.21 -11.26 12.97
C ARG A 337 2.19 -10.83 14.06
N ARG A 338 2.41 -9.52 14.22
CA ARG A 338 3.25 -8.98 15.31
C ARG A 338 2.68 -9.30 16.69
N TYR A 339 1.36 -9.23 16.85
CA TYR A 339 0.70 -9.58 18.11
C TYR A 339 0.82 -11.08 18.42
N GLN A 340 0.63 -11.95 17.42
CA GLN A 340 0.82 -13.40 17.57
C GLN A 340 2.27 -13.75 17.91
N LEU A 341 3.22 -13.11 17.23
CA LEU A 341 4.64 -13.27 17.52
C LEU A 341 4.96 -12.84 18.95
N ASN A 342 4.60 -11.61 19.34
CA ASN A 342 4.85 -11.12 20.69
C ASN A 342 4.26 -12.07 21.74
N ARG A 343 3.08 -12.65 21.48
CA ARG A 343 2.49 -13.67 22.36
C ARG A 343 3.33 -14.95 22.46
N LYS A 344 3.86 -15.46 21.33
CA LYS A 344 4.74 -16.63 21.33
C LYS A 344 6.02 -16.35 22.13
N VAL A 345 6.62 -15.17 21.90
CA VAL A 345 7.84 -14.71 22.55
C VAL A 345 7.63 -14.50 24.06
N ASP A 346 6.55 -13.82 24.46
CA ASP A 346 6.18 -13.62 25.86
C ASP A 346 6.02 -14.95 26.60
N ARG A 347 5.39 -15.93 25.96
CA ARG A 347 5.24 -17.30 26.50
C ARG A 347 6.58 -18.01 26.63
N GLN A 348 7.41 -18.00 25.60
CA GLN A 348 8.74 -18.62 25.62
C GLN A 348 9.61 -18.02 26.72
N HIS A 349 9.60 -16.69 26.87
CA HIS A 349 10.33 -16.01 27.94
C HIS A 349 9.81 -16.34 29.33
N LEU A 350 8.48 -16.45 29.52
CA LEU A 350 7.91 -16.88 30.81
C LEU A 350 8.41 -18.29 31.18
N LEU A 351 8.23 -19.26 30.29
CA LEU A 351 8.66 -20.65 30.53
C LEU A 351 10.16 -20.73 30.83
N ARG A 352 10.99 -20.02 30.03
CA ARG A 352 12.42 -19.94 30.27
C ARG A 352 12.76 -19.33 31.63
N SER A 353 12.13 -18.22 32.02
CA SER A 353 12.41 -17.56 33.30
C SER A 353 12.09 -18.45 34.50
N ILE A 354 11.00 -19.22 34.44
CA ILE A 354 10.63 -20.18 35.49
C ILE A 354 11.65 -21.32 35.54
N TYR A 355 12.10 -21.82 34.38
CA TYR A 355 13.12 -22.87 34.32
C TYR A 355 14.48 -22.40 34.89
N GLU A 356 14.95 -21.22 34.47
CA GLU A 356 16.20 -20.61 34.98
C GLU A 356 16.10 -20.31 36.48
N TYR A 357 14.93 -19.93 36.99
CA TYR A 357 14.69 -19.77 38.42
C TYR A 357 14.89 -21.10 39.17
N LEU A 358 14.27 -22.18 38.69
CA LEU A 358 14.39 -23.50 39.31
C LEU A 358 15.82 -24.03 39.25
N GLU A 359 16.52 -23.79 38.14
CA GLU A 359 17.93 -24.17 37.97
C GLU A 359 18.85 -23.42 38.93
N ALA A 360 18.71 -22.10 39.04
CA ALA A 360 19.53 -21.28 39.93
C ALA A 360 19.35 -21.67 41.40
N HIS A 361 18.14 -22.08 41.80
CA HIS A 361 17.84 -22.52 43.16
C HIS A 361 18.07 -24.02 43.39
N HIS A 362 18.64 -24.75 42.42
CA HIS A 362 18.90 -26.20 42.49
C HIS A 362 17.63 -27.03 42.77
N MET A 363 16.48 -26.57 42.28
CA MET A 363 15.16 -27.19 42.45
C MET A 363 14.77 -28.08 41.25
N LEU A 364 15.70 -28.36 40.33
CA LEU A 364 15.49 -29.33 39.24
C LEU A 364 15.79 -30.76 39.75
N THR A 365 14.80 -31.45 40.32
CA THR A 365 14.82 -32.87 40.75
C THR A 365 13.82 -33.71 39.94
N ASP A 366 13.92 -35.04 39.87
CA ASP A 366 13.02 -35.93 39.07
C ASP A 366 11.49 -35.65 39.19
N ASP A 367 11.04 -34.98 40.26
CA ASP A 367 9.68 -34.45 40.44
C ASP A 367 9.64 -32.90 40.34
N THR A 368 10.11 -32.33 39.23
CA THR A 368 10.30 -30.88 38.96
C THR A 368 8.98 -30.08 38.85
N LYS A 369 8.16 -30.11 39.90
CA LYS A 369 6.89 -29.36 40.01
C LYS A 369 6.90 -28.38 41.17
N HIS A 370 8.08 -27.91 41.57
CA HIS A 370 8.24 -26.93 42.64
C HIS A 370 7.53 -25.62 42.25
N PRO A 371 6.71 -25.07 43.15
CA PRO A 371 5.99 -23.83 42.88
C PRO A 371 6.93 -22.63 43.00
N VAL A 372 6.87 -21.73 42.01
CA VAL A 372 7.68 -20.52 41.91
C VAL A 372 6.81 -19.29 42.22
N PRO A 373 7.21 -18.42 43.15
CA PRO A 373 6.45 -17.21 43.47
C PRO A 373 6.45 -16.20 42.31
N ILE A 374 5.27 -15.63 42.02
CA ILE A 374 5.11 -14.67 40.90
C ILE A 374 5.92 -13.38 41.15
N ALA A 375 6.12 -13.00 42.42
CA ALA A 375 6.90 -11.83 42.81
C ALA A 375 8.37 -11.89 42.35
N ASP A 376 8.97 -13.08 42.31
CA ASP A 376 10.36 -13.27 41.88
C ASP A 376 10.49 -13.23 40.36
N LEU A 377 9.49 -13.76 39.65
CA LEU A 377 9.42 -13.74 38.18
C LEU A 377 9.31 -12.32 37.63
N TYR A 378 8.64 -11.42 38.35
CA TYR A 378 8.54 -10.00 37.99
C TYR A 378 9.91 -9.30 37.98
N GLN A 379 10.86 -9.73 38.81
CA GLN A 379 12.17 -9.07 38.93
C GLN A 379 13.19 -9.54 37.89
N MET A 380 12.95 -10.69 37.26
CA MET A 380 13.86 -11.28 36.27
C MET A 380 13.78 -10.62 34.89
N ARG A 381 12.65 -9.97 34.56
CA ARG A 381 12.39 -9.36 33.25
C ARG A 381 11.59 -8.06 33.40
N SER A 382 11.65 -7.21 32.38
CA SER A 382 10.96 -5.91 32.33
C SER A 382 9.46 -6.04 32.01
N TRP A 383 8.74 -6.97 32.64
CA TRP A 383 7.29 -7.10 32.50
C TRP A 383 6.56 -6.17 33.47
N SER A 384 5.36 -5.72 33.13
CA SER A 384 4.44 -5.13 34.12
C SER A 384 3.67 -6.23 34.84
N LEU A 385 3.23 -5.99 36.08
CA LEU A 385 2.50 -6.99 36.88
C LEU A 385 1.21 -7.47 36.17
N ALA A 386 0.48 -6.55 35.54
CA ALA A 386 -0.70 -6.88 34.73
C ALA A 386 -0.36 -7.67 33.45
N ALA A 387 0.78 -7.41 32.81
CA ALA A 387 1.21 -8.17 31.65
C ALA A 387 1.60 -9.61 32.04
N LEU A 388 2.37 -9.77 33.12
CA LEU A 388 2.79 -11.08 33.63
C LEU A 388 1.58 -11.96 34.00
N GLN A 389 0.61 -11.42 34.72
CA GLN A 389 -0.63 -12.14 35.06
C GLN A 389 -1.41 -12.60 33.81
N ASN A 390 -1.50 -11.75 32.79
CA ASN A 390 -2.13 -12.12 31.53
C ASN A 390 -1.39 -13.23 30.78
N ILE A 391 -0.05 -13.24 30.82
CA ILE A 391 0.76 -14.30 30.20
C ILE A 391 0.59 -15.62 30.97
N ILE A 392 0.63 -15.58 32.31
CA ILE A 392 0.41 -16.75 33.18
C ILE A 392 -0.98 -17.36 32.95
N GLN A 393 -2.03 -16.53 32.90
CA GLN A 393 -3.40 -17.02 32.63
C GLN A 393 -3.50 -17.74 31.29
N ARG A 394 -2.82 -17.24 30.25
CA ARG A 394 -2.81 -17.88 28.92
C ARG A 394 -2.02 -19.17 28.93
N ALA A 395 -0.84 -19.19 29.55
CA ALA A 395 -0.05 -20.41 29.69
C ALA A 395 -0.81 -21.50 30.48
N ARG A 396 -1.66 -21.10 31.43
CA ARG A 396 -2.57 -22.01 32.12
C ARG A 396 -3.69 -22.55 31.20
N GLN A 397 -4.25 -21.72 30.32
CA GLN A 397 -5.24 -22.18 29.32
C GLN A 397 -4.63 -23.16 28.30
N GLU A 398 -3.33 -23.03 28.04
CA GLU A 398 -2.56 -23.91 27.15
C GLU A 398 -1.99 -25.16 27.88
N ASP A 399 -2.38 -25.39 29.14
CA ASP A 399 -1.93 -26.52 29.98
C ASP A 399 -0.40 -26.59 30.18
N LEU A 400 0.28 -25.44 30.19
CA LEU A 400 1.72 -25.34 30.42
C LEU A 400 2.05 -25.03 31.90
N LEU A 401 1.17 -24.31 32.59
CA LEU A 401 1.36 -23.88 33.98
C LEU A 401 0.13 -24.15 34.84
N GLN A 402 0.34 -24.45 36.11
CA GLN A 402 -0.68 -24.53 37.14
C GLN A 402 -0.39 -23.52 38.26
N THR A 403 -1.41 -22.85 38.76
CA THR A 403 -1.28 -21.93 39.91
C THR A 403 -1.49 -22.69 41.22
N VAL A 404 -0.57 -22.53 42.17
CA VAL A 404 -0.65 -23.05 43.54
C VAL A 404 -0.88 -21.87 44.46
N ASP A 405 -1.90 -21.94 45.33
CA ASP A 405 -2.25 -20.92 46.33
C ASP A 405 -2.47 -19.48 45.81
N GLY A 406 -2.62 -19.30 44.49
CA GLY A 406 -2.93 -18.04 43.84
C GLY A 406 -1.73 -17.12 43.56
N ASP A 407 -0.64 -17.27 44.29
CA ASP A 407 0.57 -16.42 44.17
C ASP A 407 1.82 -17.18 43.69
N GLN A 408 1.69 -18.49 43.46
CA GLN A 408 2.77 -19.33 42.94
C GLN A 408 2.33 -20.07 41.67
N VAL A 409 3.31 -20.37 40.81
CA VAL A 409 3.13 -21.10 39.55
C VAL A 409 4.07 -22.29 39.48
N ARG A 410 3.56 -23.44 39.05
CA ARG A 410 4.34 -24.65 38.79
C ARG A 410 4.13 -25.13 37.35
N PHE A 411 5.11 -25.83 36.80
CA PHE A 411 4.97 -26.47 35.49
C PHE A 411 3.97 -27.65 35.53
N THR A 412 3.29 -27.87 34.42
CA THR A 412 2.71 -29.18 34.08
C THR A 412 3.79 -30.07 33.44
N ASP A 413 3.51 -31.35 33.24
CA ASP A 413 4.43 -32.25 32.53
C ASP A 413 4.73 -31.75 31.10
N LEU A 414 3.70 -31.22 30.44
CA LEU A 414 3.82 -30.61 29.12
C LEU A 414 4.60 -29.28 29.16
N GLY A 415 4.34 -28.43 30.15
CA GLY A 415 5.04 -27.16 30.32
C GLY A 415 6.53 -27.32 30.62
N LEU A 416 6.90 -28.31 31.43
CA LEU A 416 8.29 -28.61 31.75
C LEU A 416 9.07 -29.08 30.51
N THR A 417 8.51 -30.02 29.75
CA THR A 417 9.14 -30.53 28.52
C THR A 417 9.33 -29.42 27.48
N GLU A 418 8.31 -28.56 27.32
CA GLU A 418 8.40 -27.39 26.43
C GLU A 418 9.41 -26.34 26.94
N ALA A 419 9.45 -26.08 28.26
CA ALA A 419 10.41 -25.16 28.85
C ALA A 419 11.86 -25.66 28.70
N ALA A 420 12.10 -26.94 28.95
CA ALA A 420 13.39 -27.59 28.74
C ALA A 420 13.85 -27.47 27.28
N ARG A 421 12.94 -27.71 26.32
CA ARG A 421 13.21 -27.53 24.89
C ARG A 421 13.61 -26.10 24.55
N ILE A 422 12.83 -25.12 25.02
CA ILE A 422 13.10 -23.68 24.76
C ILE A 422 14.45 -23.26 25.36
N VAL A 423 14.77 -23.70 26.58
CA VAL A 423 16.04 -23.39 27.23
C VAL A 423 17.20 -24.05 26.49
N HIS A 424 17.06 -25.30 26.08
CA HIS A 424 18.05 -26.01 25.28
C HIS A 424 18.33 -25.30 23.95
N GLU A 425 17.29 -25.00 23.16
CA GLU A 425 17.38 -24.24 21.91
C GLU A 425 18.07 -22.88 22.13
N HIS A 426 17.76 -22.20 23.23
CA HIS A 426 18.38 -20.93 23.56
C HIS A 426 19.87 -21.05 23.90
N ARG A 427 20.26 -22.05 24.68
CA ARG A 427 21.65 -22.30 25.08
C ARG A 427 22.52 -22.69 23.89
N LEU A 428 22.00 -23.53 22.99
CA LEU A 428 22.66 -23.85 21.71
C LEU A 428 22.93 -22.58 20.90
N TRP A 429 21.98 -21.66 20.87
CA TRP A 429 22.14 -20.38 20.18
C TRP A 429 23.17 -19.46 20.85
N GLU A 430 23.13 -19.32 22.18
CA GLU A 430 24.15 -18.57 22.91
C GLU A 430 25.55 -19.12 22.63
N LEU A 431 25.72 -20.44 22.66
CA LEU A 431 26.99 -21.07 22.30
C LEU A 431 27.38 -20.78 20.86
N TYR A 432 26.46 -20.95 19.91
CA TYR A 432 26.73 -20.65 18.50
C TYR A 432 27.21 -19.20 18.32
N LEU A 433 26.57 -18.24 18.97
CA LEU A 433 26.97 -16.83 18.92
C LEU A 433 28.33 -16.57 19.57
N ILE A 434 28.67 -17.27 20.66
CA ILE A 434 29.97 -17.16 21.32
C ILE A 434 31.08 -17.78 20.47
N THR A 435 30.85 -18.98 19.94
CA THR A 435 31.84 -19.76 19.18
C THR A 435 32.05 -19.22 17.76
N TYR A 436 30.99 -18.71 17.12
CA TYR A 436 30.99 -18.26 15.73
C TYR A 436 30.73 -16.75 15.59
N ALA A 437 31.07 -15.95 16.62
CA ALA A 437 30.84 -14.51 16.69
C ALA A 437 31.30 -13.73 15.43
N ASP A 438 32.44 -14.12 14.84
CA ASP A 438 32.99 -13.52 13.62
C ASP A 438 32.13 -13.76 12.36
N VAL A 439 31.38 -14.86 12.32
CA VAL A 439 30.48 -15.24 11.21
C VAL A 439 29.05 -14.72 11.44
N ALA A 440 28.64 -14.63 12.71
CA ALA A 440 27.28 -14.27 13.13
C ALA A 440 26.87 -12.84 12.70
N SER A 441 27.80 -11.88 12.71
CA SER A 441 27.51 -10.48 12.32
C SER A 441 26.91 -10.34 10.91
N SER A 442 27.25 -11.24 9.98
CA SER A 442 26.76 -11.22 8.59
C SER A 442 25.45 -12.00 8.37
N LYS A 443 25.06 -12.90 9.28
CA LYS A 443 23.87 -13.78 9.16
C LYS A 443 22.68 -13.34 10.02
N VAL A 444 22.91 -12.52 11.06
CA VAL A 444 21.88 -12.08 12.03
C VAL A 444 21.03 -10.90 11.54
N ASP A 445 21.41 -10.24 10.44
CA ASP A 445 20.70 -9.06 9.89
C ASP A 445 19.30 -9.36 9.30
N ARG A 446 18.88 -10.64 9.19
CA ARG A 446 17.58 -11.03 8.64
C ARG A 446 16.63 -11.51 9.74
N ASP A 447 15.70 -10.64 10.11
CA ASP A 447 14.48 -10.85 10.90
C ASP A 447 14.58 -11.85 12.07
N ALA A 448 14.48 -11.34 13.29
CA ALA A 448 14.53 -12.14 14.51
C ALA A 448 13.52 -13.30 14.59
N ASP A 449 12.50 -13.29 13.73
CA ASP A 449 11.47 -14.34 13.57
C ASP A 449 11.89 -15.50 12.67
N ALA A 450 12.86 -15.29 11.78
CA ALA A 450 13.40 -16.32 10.89
C ALA A 450 14.51 -17.15 11.55
N ILE A 451 14.87 -16.82 12.80
CA ILE A 451 16.01 -17.36 13.55
C ILE A 451 15.86 -18.85 13.89
N GLU A 452 14.64 -19.34 14.13
CA GLU A 452 14.38 -20.77 14.42
C GLU A 452 14.72 -21.71 13.22
N HIS A 453 14.89 -21.17 12.01
CA HIS A 453 15.23 -21.93 10.80
C HIS A 453 16.69 -21.77 10.32
N VAL A 454 17.53 -21.03 11.06
CA VAL A 454 18.93 -20.77 10.67
C VAL A 454 19.89 -21.86 11.18
N LEU A 455 19.51 -22.57 12.24
CA LEU A 455 20.26 -23.73 12.73
C LEU A 455 19.87 -24.95 11.90
N GLU A 456 20.60 -25.21 10.81
CA GLU A 456 20.46 -26.45 10.03
C GLU A 456 20.73 -27.68 10.92
N PRO A 457 20.11 -28.84 10.67
CA PRO A 457 20.27 -30.04 11.51
C PRO A 457 21.72 -30.48 11.72
N GLU A 458 22.61 -30.23 10.73
CA GLU A 458 24.06 -30.49 10.86
C GLU A 458 24.75 -29.52 11.83
N VAL A 459 24.35 -28.25 11.87
CA VAL A 459 24.92 -27.28 12.81
C VAL A 459 24.47 -27.59 14.23
N ILE A 460 23.22 -28.04 14.40
CA ILE A 460 22.69 -28.49 15.69
C ILE A 460 23.49 -29.69 16.19
N SER A 461 23.69 -30.73 15.36
CA SER A 461 24.43 -31.91 15.77
C SER A 461 25.90 -31.60 16.11
N GLU A 462 26.53 -30.69 15.36
CA GLU A 462 27.90 -30.23 15.63
C GLU A 462 27.99 -29.50 16.98
N LEU A 463 27.09 -28.54 17.23
CA LEU A 463 27.02 -27.83 18.51
C LEU A 463 26.73 -28.77 19.68
N GLU A 464 25.82 -29.73 19.52
CA GLU A 464 25.53 -30.78 20.50
C GLU A 464 26.78 -31.62 20.80
N THR A 465 27.57 -32.03 19.79
CA THR A 465 28.84 -32.75 20.02
C THR A 465 29.89 -31.91 20.74
N LEU A 466 30.06 -30.63 20.38
CA LEU A 466 31.01 -29.73 21.03
C LEU A 466 30.64 -29.50 22.51
N LEU A 467 29.34 -29.52 22.83
CA LEU A 467 28.81 -29.34 24.18
C LEU A 467 28.84 -30.60 25.04
N THR A 468 28.59 -31.78 24.44
CA THR A 468 28.65 -33.06 25.17
C THR A 468 30.07 -33.35 25.67
N GLN A 469 31.09 -32.79 25.02
CA GLN A 469 32.48 -32.81 25.50
C GLN A 469 32.72 -31.92 26.74
N GLN A 470 31.80 -31.00 27.07
CA GLN A 470 31.92 -30.04 28.18
C GLN A 470 30.96 -30.31 29.36
N SER A 471 29.92 -31.14 29.25
CA SER A 471 28.93 -31.36 30.33
C SER A 471 28.19 -32.71 30.24
N SER A 472 27.95 -33.37 31.38
CA SER A 472 27.36 -34.72 31.48
C SER A 472 25.89 -34.77 31.96
N THR A 473 25.09 -33.74 31.71
CA THR A 473 23.65 -33.67 32.07
C THR A 473 22.77 -33.60 30.82
N GLU A 474 21.60 -34.28 30.85
CA GLU A 474 20.64 -34.36 29.74
C GLU A 474 20.09 -32.99 29.27
N ILE A 475 20.23 -31.94 30.10
CA ILE A 475 19.95 -30.55 29.73
C ILE A 475 21.19 -29.71 30.10
N LEU A 476 21.70 -28.95 29.12
CA LEU A 476 22.90 -28.11 29.19
C LEU A 476 22.80 -27.08 30.32
N ALA A 477 23.85 -26.80 31.11
CA ALA A 477 23.83 -25.73 32.11
C ALA A 477 23.99 -24.33 31.48
N SER A 478 23.55 -23.27 32.16
CA SER A 478 23.72 -21.89 31.67
C SER A 478 25.21 -21.52 31.55
N PRO A 479 25.66 -20.92 30.43
CA PRO A 479 27.05 -20.46 30.26
C PRO A 479 27.39 -19.22 31.11
N HIS A 480 26.39 -18.57 31.70
CA HIS A 480 26.54 -17.43 32.61
C HIS A 480 26.03 -17.75 34.01
N THR A 481 26.64 -17.14 35.03
CA THR A 481 26.15 -17.22 36.41
C THR A 481 24.80 -16.50 36.52
N LEU A 482 23.73 -17.26 36.82
CA LEU A 482 22.38 -16.74 37.02
C LEU A 482 22.30 -15.96 38.35
N GLN A 483 22.67 -14.67 38.35
CA GLN A 483 22.53 -13.81 39.53
C GLN A 483 21.09 -13.31 39.66
N ILE A 484 20.26 -14.03 40.43
CA ILE A 484 18.93 -13.58 40.81
C ILE A 484 19.09 -12.69 42.04
N LYS A 485 18.75 -11.39 41.94
CA LYS A 485 18.74 -10.52 43.12
C LYS A 485 17.63 -10.99 44.07
N PRO A 486 17.92 -11.29 45.35
CA PRO A 486 16.87 -11.62 46.31
C PRO A 486 15.94 -10.42 46.47
N GLY A 487 14.63 -10.67 46.40
CA GLY A 487 13.60 -9.65 46.60
C GLY A 487 13.76 -8.99 47.96
N ASN A 488 13.79 -7.66 47.96
CA ASN A 488 13.83 -6.87 49.20
C ASN A 488 12.51 -7.07 49.95
N SER A 489 12.51 -7.90 51.00
CA SER A 489 11.36 -8.08 51.90
C SER A 489 11.13 -6.91 52.85
N ASP A 490 11.97 -5.87 52.83
CA ASP A 490 11.82 -4.67 53.64
C ASP A 490 11.25 -3.52 52.81
N ALA A 491 9.95 -3.54 52.59
CA ALA A 491 9.19 -2.32 52.36
C ALA A 491 8.94 -1.65 53.71
N SER A 492 9.98 -1.04 54.29
CA SER A 492 9.77 -0.05 55.35
C SER A 492 9.12 1.19 54.74
N VAL A 493 7.96 1.51 55.30
CA VAL A 493 7.14 2.69 55.03
C VAL A 493 8.03 3.94 54.96
N PRO A 494 7.92 4.80 53.92
CA PRO A 494 8.62 6.07 53.94
C PRO A 494 7.96 6.97 54.99
N GLU A 495 8.69 7.27 56.06
CA GLU A 495 8.33 8.30 57.03
C GLU A 495 8.11 9.63 56.33
N SER A 496 7.01 10.28 56.72
CA SER A 496 6.64 11.64 56.38
C SER A 496 7.70 12.63 56.86
N GLY A 497 8.50 13.17 55.95
CA GLY A 497 9.31 14.37 56.16
C GLY A 497 8.59 15.61 55.62
N GLY A 498 7.98 16.38 56.51
CA GLY A 498 7.49 17.73 56.23
C GLY A 498 8.61 18.74 55.94
N PRO A 499 8.25 19.96 55.52
CA PRO A 499 9.12 20.88 54.79
C PRO A 499 10.00 21.70 55.73
N ASP A 500 11.21 22.08 55.29
CA ASP A 500 11.84 23.34 55.70
C ASP A 500 13.04 23.72 54.80
N SER A 501 13.12 25.04 54.56
CA SER A 501 14.10 25.87 53.83
C SER A 501 14.13 25.83 52.31
#